data_AF-A0A1I2TF09-F1
#
_entry.id   AF-A0A1I2TF09-F1
#
_cell.length_a   1.000
_cell.length_b   1.000
_cell.length_c   1.000
_cell.angle_alpha   90.00
_cell.angle_beta   90.00
_cell.angle_gamma   90.00
#
_symmetry.space_group_name_H-M   'P 1'
#
loop_
_entity.id
_entity.type
_entity.pdbx_description
1 polymer ?
#
loop_
_entity_poly.entity_id
_entity_poly.type
_entity_poly.pdbx_seq_one_letter_code
_entity_poly.pdbx_strand_id
1 'polypeptide(L)'
;MQGTEIPRFNFIELEEDRKADHKEHFYFVTTDVDEAVEHYLHKVREHHPFYMTISSVDGRICVAKSHGLSSDKTKPRIIRMSPNLNEKTCNYTLYTNKFIRTVKRKLI
;
A
#
# COMPACT_ATOMS: atom_id res chain seq x y z
N MET A 1 27.39 8.14 -0.57
CA MET A 1 26.41 7.52 0.34
C MET A 1 25.28 6.95 -0.51
N GLN A 2 25.14 5.62 -0.56
CA GLN A 2 23.94 4.99 -1.14
C GLN A 2 22.81 5.24 -0.15
N GLY A 3 21.88 6.13 -0.50
CA GLY A 3 20.71 6.40 0.33
C GLY A 3 19.83 5.15 0.40
N THR A 4 19.54 4.67 1.60
CA THR A 4 18.57 3.60 1.82
C THR A 4 17.23 4.06 1.22
N GLU A 5 16.76 3.39 0.17
CA GLU A 5 15.47 3.72 -0.44
C GLU A 5 14.34 3.31 0.51
N ILE A 6 13.76 4.29 1.21
CA ILE A 6 12.62 4.11 2.13
C ILE A 6 11.32 4.11 1.31
N PRO A 7 10.37 3.16 1.54
CA PRO A 7 9.09 3.15 0.86
C PRO A 7 8.17 4.21 1.45
N ARG A 8 7.17 4.62 0.69
CA ARG A 8 6.05 5.43 1.17
C ARG A 8 4.76 4.64 0.97
N PHE A 9 4.02 4.43 2.05
CA PHE A 9 2.71 3.80 2.06
C PHE A 9 1.66 4.90 2.07
N ASN A 10 0.89 5.01 0.99
CA ASN A 10 -0.16 6.01 0.86
C ASN A 10 -1.51 5.34 0.92
N PHE A 11 -2.37 5.76 1.83
CA PHE A 11 -3.74 5.30 1.94
C PHE A 11 -4.66 6.36 1.36
N ILE A 12 -5.53 5.90 0.46
CA ILE A 12 -6.37 6.76 -0.33
C ILE A 12 -7.82 6.28 -0.27
N GLU A 13 -8.71 7.21 -0.01
CA GLU A 13 -10.15 7.04 -0.11
C GLU A 13 -10.60 7.55 -1.49
N LEU A 14 -11.55 6.83 -2.07
CA LEU A 14 -12.25 7.29 -3.28
C LEU A 14 -13.46 8.08 -2.80
N GLU A 15 -13.47 9.39 -3.02
CA GLU A 15 -14.68 10.17 -2.81
C GLU A 15 -15.73 9.76 -3.86
N GLU A 16 -16.87 9.26 -3.41
CA GLU A 16 -18.04 9.02 -4.28
C GLU A 16 -18.78 10.34 -4.58
N ASP A 17 -18.09 11.34 -5.11
CA ASP A 17 -18.78 12.55 -5.56
C ASP A 17 -19.32 12.32 -6.97
N ARG A 18 -20.64 12.06 -7.08
CA ARG A 18 -21.35 11.71 -8.33
C ARG A 18 -21.32 12.79 -9.42
N LYS A 19 -20.64 13.92 -9.18
CA LYS A 19 -20.63 15.11 -10.06
C LYS A 19 -19.23 15.67 -10.39
N ALA A 20 -18.16 15.12 -9.85
CA ALA A 20 -16.81 15.57 -10.13
C ALA A 20 -15.90 14.39 -10.52
N ASP A 21 -14.88 14.67 -11.34
CA ASP A 21 -13.79 13.71 -11.60
C ASP A 21 -13.35 13.04 -10.29
N HIS A 22 -13.16 11.72 -10.31
CA HIS A 22 -12.75 10.93 -9.14
C HIS A 22 -11.54 11.58 -8.45
N LYS A 23 -11.77 12.27 -7.33
CA LYS A 23 -10.68 12.85 -6.54
C LYS A 23 -10.15 11.78 -5.60
N GLU A 24 -8.90 11.42 -5.83
CA GLU A 24 -8.11 10.57 -4.93
C GLU A 24 -7.69 11.41 -3.72
N HIS A 25 -8.19 11.09 -2.52
CA HIS A 25 -7.82 11.80 -1.28
C HIS A 25 -6.85 10.98 -0.41
N PHE A 26 -5.59 11.42 -0.36
CA PHE A 26 -4.59 10.86 0.55
C PHE A 26 -4.91 11.25 2.00
N TYR A 27 -5.41 10.31 2.79
CA TYR A 27 -5.83 10.60 4.17
C TYR A 27 -4.83 10.07 5.22
N PHE A 28 -3.97 9.13 4.85
CA PHE A 28 -2.88 8.65 5.71
C PHE A 28 -1.65 8.27 4.89
N VAL A 29 -0.48 8.70 5.35
CA VAL A 29 0.81 8.44 4.69
C VAL A 29 1.83 8.09 5.75
N THR A 30 2.54 6.98 5.57
CA THR A 30 3.66 6.60 6.44
C THR A 30 4.79 5.98 5.64
N THR A 31 6.00 6.06 6.17
CA THR A 31 7.17 5.31 5.67
C THR A 31 7.46 4.06 6.51
N ASP A 32 6.77 3.90 7.63
CA ASP A 32 6.89 2.76 8.52
C ASP A 32 5.96 1.62 8.08
N VAL A 33 6.52 0.41 7.95
CA VAL A 33 5.78 -0.77 7.51
C VAL A 33 4.78 -1.22 8.56
N ASP A 34 5.14 -1.15 9.83
CA ASP A 34 4.32 -1.65 10.93
C ASP A 34 3.14 -0.69 11.19
N GLU A 35 3.35 0.64 11.12
CA GLU A 35 2.26 1.62 11.11
C GLU A 35 1.30 1.41 9.93
N ALA A 36 1.85 1.21 8.72
CA ALA A 36 1.03 0.93 7.55
C ALA A 36 0.18 -0.33 7.74
N VAL A 37 0.76 -1.40 8.30
CA VAL A 37 0.03 -2.65 8.56
C VAL A 37 -1.11 -2.43 9.55
N GLU A 38 -0.87 -1.70 10.64
CA GLU A 38 -1.88 -1.44 11.66
C GLU A 38 -3.04 -0.62 11.10
N HIS A 39 -2.71 0.45 10.39
CA HIS A 39 -3.70 1.29 9.74
C HIS A 39 -4.52 0.50 8.69
N TYR A 40 -3.85 -0.31 7.89
CA TYR A 40 -4.49 -1.18 6.89
C TYR A 40 -5.48 -2.16 7.52
N LEU A 41 -5.07 -2.86 8.59
CA LEU A 41 -5.92 -3.83 9.27
C LEU A 41 -7.10 -3.16 9.96
N HIS A 42 -6.89 -1.98 10.52
CA HIS A 42 -7.97 -1.18 11.08
C HIS A 42 -9.02 -0.84 10.02
N LYS A 43 -8.60 -0.28 8.87
CA LYS A 43 -9.52 0.10 7.78
C LYS A 43 -10.26 -1.07 7.15
N VAL A 44 -9.61 -2.22 7.01
CA VAL A 44 -10.27 -3.46 6.57
C VAL A 44 -11.41 -3.86 7.51
N ARG A 45 -11.23 -3.72 8.83
CA ARG A 45 -12.25 -4.05 9.83
C ARG A 45 -13.42 -3.08 9.80
N GLU A 46 -13.16 -1.80 9.49
CA GLU A 46 -14.21 -0.79 9.36
C GLU A 46 -15.04 -0.93 8.07
N HIS A 47 -14.69 -1.86 7.17
CA HIS A 47 -15.36 -2.08 5.87
C HIS A 47 -15.45 -0.84 4.96
N HIS A 48 -14.60 0.16 5.18
CA HIS A 48 -14.54 1.33 4.33
C HIS A 48 -13.77 0.99 3.04
N PRO A 49 -14.29 1.35 1.85
CA PRO A 49 -13.54 1.21 0.61
C PRO A 49 -12.29 2.10 0.65
N PHE A 50 -11.12 1.48 0.54
CA PHE A 50 -9.85 2.19 0.43
C PHE A 50 -8.96 1.49 -0.60
N TYR A 51 -7.99 2.23 -1.11
CA TYR A 51 -6.84 1.62 -1.75
C TYR A 51 -5.55 2.18 -1.15
N MET A 52 -4.53 1.34 -1.12
CA MET A 52 -3.21 1.70 -0.62
C MET A 52 -2.21 1.59 -1.76
N THR A 53 -1.25 2.52 -1.84
CA THR A 53 -0.10 2.38 -2.74
C THR A 53 1.19 2.25 -1.94
N ILE A 54 2.14 1.50 -2.50
CA ILE A 54 3.53 1.46 -2.05
C ILE A 54 4.34 2.14 -3.14
N SER A 55 4.94 3.28 -2.81
CA SER A 55 5.70 4.10 -3.75
C SER A 55 7.11 4.39 -3.28
N SER A 56 7.92 4.99 -4.15
CA SER A 56 9.13 5.71 -3.74
C SER A 56 8.80 6.82 -2.75
N VAL A 57 9.80 7.25 -1.97
CA VAL A 57 9.64 8.30 -0.94
C VAL A 57 9.12 9.62 -1.54
N ASP A 58 9.54 9.94 -2.77
CA ASP A 58 9.07 11.11 -3.52
C ASP A 58 7.68 10.93 -4.16
N GLY A 59 7.08 9.74 -4.04
CA GLY A 59 5.77 9.40 -4.60
C GLY A 59 5.74 9.21 -6.11
N ARG A 60 6.86 9.38 -6.83
CA ARG A 60 6.89 9.37 -8.31
C ARG A 60 6.73 7.98 -8.91
N ILE A 61 7.16 6.95 -8.20
CA ILE A 61 7.15 5.56 -8.70
C ILE A 61 6.19 4.75 -7.84
N CYS A 62 5.05 4.34 -8.41
CA CYS A 62 4.14 3.40 -7.78
C CYS A 62 4.59 1.97 -8.06
N VAL A 63 4.93 1.22 -7.01
CA VAL A 63 5.45 -0.14 -7.11
C VAL A 63 4.31 -1.16 -6.97
N ALA A 64 3.40 -0.91 -6.05
CA ALA A 64 2.27 -1.80 -5.80
C ALA A 64 1.04 -1.02 -5.33
N LYS A 65 -0.14 -1.59 -5.59
CA LYS A 65 -1.44 -1.14 -5.09
C LYS A 65 -2.09 -2.26 -4.30
N SER A 66 -2.83 -1.94 -3.24
CA SER A 66 -3.63 -2.88 -2.48
C SER A 66 -5.06 -2.40 -2.33
N HIS A 67 -6.02 -3.32 -2.46
CA HIS A 67 -7.46 -3.05 -2.43
C HIS A 67 -8.14 -3.84 -1.31
N GLY A 68 -7.60 -3.76 -0.10
CA GLY A 68 -8.07 -4.59 1.02
C GLY A 68 -7.70 -6.07 0.86
N LEU A 69 -8.45 -6.96 1.51
CA LEU A 69 -8.09 -8.39 1.55
C LEU A 69 -8.52 -9.17 0.29
N SER A 70 -7.93 -10.35 0.12
CA SER A 70 -8.42 -11.38 -0.80
C SER A 70 -9.80 -11.87 -0.39
N SER A 71 -10.51 -12.53 -1.32
CA SER A 71 -11.89 -13.00 -1.10
C SER A 71 -12.03 -13.96 0.10
N ASP A 72 -11.00 -14.75 0.39
CA ASP A 72 -10.91 -15.65 1.55
C ASP A 72 -10.46 -14.95 2.84
N LYS A 73 -10.19 -13.64 2.79
CA LYS A 73 -9.73 -12.79 3.90
C LYS A 73 -8.40 -13.22 4.54
N THR A 74 -7.59 -14.03 3.86
CA THR A 74 -6.33 -14.56 4.43
C THR A 74 -5.10 -13.71 4.12
N LYS A 75 -5.17 -12.82 3.12
CA LYS A 75 -4.01 -12.03 2.66
C LYS A 75 -4.46 -10.69 2.06
N PRO A 76 -3.57 -9.68 2.00
CA PRO A 76 -3.87 -8.48 1.26
C PRO A 76 -3.95 -8.78 -0.25
N ARG A 77 -4.91 -8.17 -0.94
CA ARG A 77 -5.04 -8.18 -2.40
C ARG A 77 -4.11 -7.11 -2.95
N ILE A 78 -2.97 -7.53 -3.50
CA ILE A 78 -1.92 -6.62 -4.02
C ILE A 78 -1.74 -6.80 -5.53
N ILE A 79 -1.72 -5.70 -6.26
CA ILE A 79 -1.40 -5.60 -7.69
C ILE A 79 -0.04 -4.90 -7.80
N ARG A 80 0.94 -5.57 -8.42
CA ARG A 80 2.26 -4.96 -8.69
C ARG A 80 2.17 -4.15 -9.99
N MET A 81 2.56 -2.89 -9.94
CA MET A 81 2.35 -1.94 -11.04
C MET A 81 3.55 -1.81 -11.99
N SER A 82 4.76 -2.15 -11.54
CA SER A 82 5.98 -1.90 -12.31
C SER A 82 6.76 -3.20 -12.60
N PRO A 83 6.72 -3.72 -13.84
CA PRO A 83 7.49 -4.90 -14.24
C PRO A 83 8.93 -4.60 -14.74
N ASN A 84 9.28 -3.33 -15.05
CA ASN A 84 10.51 -2.97 -15.79
C ASN A 84 11.57 -2.18 -15.00
N LEU A 85 11.62 -2.29 -13.67
CA LEU A 85 12.60 -1.56 -12.87
C LEU A 85 13.83 -2.44 -12.59
N ASN A 86 14.94 -2.19 -13.29
CA ASN A 86 16.27 -2.80 -13.03
C ASN A 86 16.71 -2.59 -11.58
N GLU A 87 17.43 -3.58 -11.02
CA GLU A 87 18.19 -3.72 -9.74
C GLU A 87 17.77 -2.94 -8.46
N LYS A 88 17.30 -1.70 -8.53
CA LYS A 88 16.62 -0.97 -7.43
C LYS A 88 15.32 -1.62 -6.96
N THR A 89 14.86 -2.64 -7.67
CA THR A 89 13.69 -3.49 -7.37
C THR A 89 13.84 -4.30 -6.09
N CYS A 90 15.05 -4.58 -5.62
CA CYS A 90 15.25 -5.46 -4.46
C CYS A 90 14.62 -4.88 -3.18
N ASN A 91 14.78 -3.58 -2.94
CA ASN A 91 14.34 -2.93 -1.71
C ASN A 91 12.81 -2.71 -1.68
N TYR A 92 12.19 -2.21 -2.74
CA TYR A 92 10.73 -2.04 -2.74
C TYR A 92 9.97 -3.38 -2.75
N THR A 93 10.55 -4.40 -3.39
CA THR A 93 10.04 -5.78 -3.29
C THR A 93 10.16 -6.29 -1.86
N LEU A 94 11.27 -6.00 -1.17
CA LEU A 94 11.45 -6.33 0.25
C LEU A 94 10.37 -5.68 1.12
N TYR A 95 10.11 -4.39 0.98
CA TYR A 95 9.08 -3.69 1.77
C TYR A 95 7.66 -4.19 1.47
N THR A 96 7.34 -4.43 0.19
CA THR A 96 6.05 -5.02 -0.20
C THR A 96 5.88 -6.41 0.41
N ASN A 97 6.92 -7.24 0.36
CA ASN A 97 6.89 -8.58 0.95
C ASN A 97 6.81 -8.54 2.48
N LYS A 98 7.54 -7.60 3.13
CA LYS A 98 7.48 -7.38 4.59
C LYS A 98 6.06 -7.01 5.00
N PHE A 99 5.45 -6.05 4.30
CA PHE A 99 4.05 -5.67 4.51
C PHE A 99 3.11 -6.88 4.39
N ILE A 100 3.16 -7.62 3.28
CA ILE A 100 2.31 -8.82 3.07
C ILE A 100 2.49 -9.82 4.21
N ARG A 101 3.74 -10.09 4.60
CA ARG A 101 4.06 -11.07 5.64
C ARG A 101 3.49 -10.64 6.99
N THR A 102 3.63 -9.37 7.36
CA THR A 102 3.13 -8.86 8.64
C THR A 102 1.60 -8.82 8.68
N VAL A 103 0.94 -8.39 7.59
CA VAL A 103 -0.54 -8.46 7.48
C VAL A 103 -1.02 -9.89 7.68
N LYS A 104 -0.46 -10.86 6.95
CA LYS A 104 -0.83 -12.29 7.09
C LYS A 104 -0.67 -12.81 8.52
N ARG A 105 0.41 -12.43 9.21
CA ARG A 105 0.66 -12.85 10.59
C ARG A 105 -0.34 -12.26 11.60
N LYS A 106 -0.79 -11.03 11.38
CA LYS A 106 -1.74 -10.33 12.27
C LYS A 106 -3.22 -10.62 11.95
N LEU A 107 -3.52 -11.32 10.84
CA LEU A 107 -4.87 -11.76 10.47
C LEU A 107 -5.27 -13.09 11.11
N ILE A 108 -4.30 -13.87 11.59
CA ILE A 108 -4.48 -15.19 12.23
C ILE A 108 -4.60 -14.99 13.75
#